data_AF-A0A383F5T6-F1
#
_entry.id   AF-A0A383F5T6-F1
#
_cell.length_a   1.000
_cell.length_b   1.000
_cell.length_c   1.000
_cell.angle_alpha   90.00
_cell.angle_beta   90.00
_cell.angle_gamma   90.00
#
_symmetry.space_group_name_H-M   'P 1'
#
loop_
_entity.id
_entity.type
_entity.pdbx_description
1 polymer ?
#
loop_
_entity_poly.entity_id
_entity_poly.type
_entity_poly.pdbx_seq_one_letter_code
_entity_poly.pdbx_strand_id
1 'polypeptide(L)'
;VDDIVNSARRGKALRGLETADEEAEVDARLVYFTSGHWAAFGLEHTVHTVTHLVGADKADGKERLEELSASELRAGAWVLIVRGSDRDVLRHAADRELPPGLRETAALWRTALQRFLEKGPRGNSRAELRRRLEQEGCHRIPATVRGWLDNDRMIGPKDHEHTIEAIQRATGDSELQRRLRACKEAVSAIRSTHFAVAHRLAKQVLTSVTEWLDIETPAQELVEVEER
;
A
#
# COMPACT_ATOMS: atom_id res chain seq x y z
N VAL A 1 -33.70 24.62 -9.57
CA VAL A 1 -32.61 25.30 -8.84
C VAL A 1 -31.43 24.33 -8.67
N ASP A 2 -31.71 23.05 -8.38
CA ASP A 2 -30.70 21.99 -8.30
C ASP A 2 -29.90 21.75 -9.59
N ASP A 3 -30.53 21.79 -10.78
CA ASP A 3 -29.82 21.59 -12.07
C ASP A 3 -28.72 22.62 -12.38
N ILE A 4 -28.94 23.88 -12.01
CA ILE A 4 -27.97 24.97 -12.28
C ILE A 4 -26.77 24.85 -11.32
N VAL A 5 -27.03 24.48 -10.06
CA VAL A 5 -26.00 24.24 -9.04
C VAL A 5 -25.16 23.00 -9.40
N ASN A 6 -25.80 21.94 -9.90
CA ASN A 6 -25.14 20.72 -10.35
C ASN A 6 -24.28 20.95 -11.59
N SER A 7 -24.76 21.73 -12.58
CA SER A 7 -24.00 22.11 -13.77
C SER A 7 -22.73 22.93 -13.43
N ALA A 8 -22.84 23.87 -12.48
CA ALA A 8 -21.69 24.68 -12.04
C ALA A 8 -20.64 23.87 -11.26
N ARG A 9 -21.07 22.94 -10.40
CA ARG A 9 -20.19 22.01 -9.66
C ARG A 9 -19.46 21.06 -10.61
N ARG A 10 -20.17 20.52 -11.60
CA ARG A 10 -19.64 19.68 -12.68
C ARG A 10 -18.58 20.39 -13.52
N GLY A 11 -18.86 21.62 -13.95
CA GLY A 11 -17.88 22.41 -14.70
C GLY A 11 -16.61 22.73 -13.91
N LYS A 12 -16.68 22.83 -12.58
CA LYS A 12 -15.49 23.03 -11.73
C LYS A 12 -14.69 21.72 -11.55
N ALA A 13 -15.37 20.59 -11.39
CA ALA A 13 -14.72 19.28 -11.24
C ALA A 13 -13.98 18.85 -12.51
N LEU A 14 -14.63 18.97 -13.67
CA LEU A 14 -14.05 18.61 -14.97
C LEU A 14 -12.81 19.45 -15.30
N ARG A 15 -12.83 20.76 -15.04
CA ARG A 15 -11.67 21.64 -15.22
C ARG A 15 -10.48 21.30 -14.32
N GLY A 16 -10.71 20.60 -13.20
CA GLY A 16 -9.65 20.12 -12.32
C GLY A 16 -9.04 18.78 -12.76
N LEU A 17 -9.69 18.05 -13.68
CA LEU A 17 -9.23 16.77 -14.21
C LEU A 17 -8.43 16.94 -15.52
N GLU A 18 -8.66 18.03 -16.26
CA GLU A 18 -7.98 18.36 -17.53
C GLU A 18 -6.48 18.72 -17.39
N THR A 19 -5.94 18.78 -16.17
CA THR A 19 -4.54 19.18 -15.92
C THR A 19 -3.57 18.03 -15.63
N ALA A 20 -3.99 16.77 -15.76
CA ALA A 20 -3.10 15.62 -15.59
C ALA A 20 -2.58 15.15 -16.96
N ASP A 21 -1.27 14.87 -17.02
CA ASP A 21 -0.49 14.42 -18.20
C ASP A 21 -1.18 13.35 -19.06
N GLU A 22 -0.68 13.19 -20.29
CA GLU A 22 -1.04 12.24 -21.36
C GLU A 22 -1.03 10.74 -20.95
N GLU A 23 -1.70 10.36 -19.87
CA GLU A 23 -2.06 8.98 -19.56
C GLU A 23 -3.36 8.61 -20.27
N ALA A 24 -3.50 7.33 -20.61
CA ALA A 24 -4.65 6.79 -21.31
C ALA A 24 -5.96 7.21 -20.61
N GLU A 25 -6.94 7.64 -21.40
CA GLU A 25 -8.28 7.94 -20.90
C GLU A 25 -8.85 6.69 -20.21
N VAL A 26 -9.20 6.79 -18.93
CA VAL A 26 -9.76 5.69 -18.13
C VAL A 26 -11.18 6.08 -17.71
N ASP A 27 -12.10 5.13 -17.84
CA ASP A 27 -13.47 5.29 -17.33
C ASP A 27 -13.44 5.51 -15.81
N ALA A 28 -14.08 6.61 -15.38
CA ALA A 28 -14.09 7.02 -14.00
C ALA A 28 -15.48 7.49 -13.57
N ARG A 29 -15.79 7.22 -12.31
CA ARG A 29 -17.00 7.64 -11.63
C ARG A 29 -16.76 8.92 -10.86
N LEU A 30 -17.57 9.95 -11.11
CA LEU A 30 -17.54 11.20 -10.38
C LEU A 30 -18.47 11.12 -9.17
N VAL A 31 -17.93 11.42 -8.00
CA VAL A 31 -18.62 11.31 -6.70
C VAL A 31 -18.62 12.67 -6.02
N TYR A 32 -19.79 13.13 -5.57
CA TYR A 32 -19.94 14.38 -4.82
C TYR A 32 -20.21 14.13 -3.34
N PHE A 33 -19.54 14.91 -2.50
CA PHE A 33 -19.71 14.88 -1.05
C PHE A 33 -20.55 16.09 -0.61
N THR A 34 -21.34 15.92 0.45
CA THR A 34 -22.17 16.98 1.05
C THR A 34 -21.38 18.22 1.49
N SER A 35 -20.08 18.08 1.76
CA SER A 35 -19.16 19.19 2.05
C SER A 35 -18.79 20.04 0.82
N GLY A 36 -19.33 19.75 -0.35
CA GLY A 36 -19.00 20.42 -1.61
C GLY A 36 -17.65 20.00 -2.20
N HIS A 37 -17.03 18.97 -1.62
CA HIS A 37 -15.91 18.25 -2.22
C HIS A 37 -16.41 17.24 -3.27
N TRP A 38 -15.50 16.82 -4.13
CA TRP A 38 -15.75 15.77 -5.13
C TRP A 38 -14.50 14.91 -5.29
N ALA A 39 -14.68 13.70 -5.80
CA ALA A 39 -13.59 12.80 -6.19
C ALA A 39 -13.98 12.05 -7.47
N ALA A 40 -12.98 11.74 -8.31
CA ALA A 40 -13.14 10.85 -9.46
C ALA A 40 -12.40 9.55 -9.17
N PHE A 41 -13.08 8.41 -9.28
CA PHE A 41 -12.51 7.09 -9.06
C PHE A 41 -12.60 6.28 -10.33
N GLY A 42 -11.50 5.67 -10.78
CA GLY A 42 -11.58 4.66 -11.85
C GLY A 42 -12.55 3.54 -11.45
N LEU A 43 -13.26 2.93 -12.40
CA LEU A 43 -14.34 1.97 -12.10
C LEU A 43 -13.90 0.79 -11.22
N GLU A 44 -12.66 0.32 -11.39
CA GLU A 44 -12.06 -0.78 -10.62
C GLU A 44 -11.34 -0.31 -9.34
N HIS A 45 -11.37 1.00 -9.04
CA HIS A 45 -10.70 1.53 -7.86
C HIS A 45 -11.41 1.08 -6.59
N THR A 46 -10.66 0.46 -5.67
CA THR A 46 -11.17 0.05 -4.36
C THR A 46 -11.31 1.26 -3.45
N VAL A 47 -12.50 1.46 -2.90
CA VAL A 47 -12.86 2.54 -1.98
C VAL A 47 -13.18 1.95 -0.61
N HIS A 48 -12.61 2.54 0.44
CA HIS A 48 -12.92 2.16 1.82
C HIS A 48 -14.20 2.84 2.28
N THR A 49 -15.16 2.07 2.78
CA THR A 49 -16.44 2.55 3.30
C THR A 49 -16.65 2.17 4.76
N VAL A 50 -17.39 3.03 5.45
CA VAL A 50 -17.75 2.92 6.87
C VAL A 50 -19.26 3.02 7.06
N THR A 51 -20.05 2.80 6.00
CA THR A 51 -21.51 2.91 6.02
C THR A 51 -22.13 2.03 7.11
N HIS A 52 -21.61 0.81 7.30
CA HIS A 52 -22.08 -0.12 8.34
C HIS A 52 -21.77 0.33 9.77
N LEU A 53 -20.90 1.33 9.96
CA LEU A 53 -20.62 1.93 11.26
C LEU A 53 -21.57 3.08 11.59
N VAL A 54 -22.41 3.49 10.63
CA VAL A 54 -23.34 4.60 10.73
C VAL A 54 -24.78 4.07 10.82
N GLY A 55 -25.45 4.27 11.96
CA GLY A 55 -26.86 3.92 12.15
C GLY A 55 -27.15 2.98 13.33
N ALA A 56 -28.43 2.70 13.56
CA ALA A 56 -28.93 1.93 14.72
C ALA A 56 -28.65 0.42 14.62
N ASP A 57 -28.53 -0.11 13.41
CA ASP A 57 -28.11 -1.50 13.19
C ASP A 57 -26.58 -1.57 13.11
N LYS A 58 -25.93 -1.50 14.29
CA LYS A 58 -24.54 -1.97 14.47
C LYS A 58 -24.54 -3.49 14.30
N ALA A 59 -24.76 -3.95 13.07
CA ALA A 59 -24.80 -5.36 12.75
C ALA A 59 -23.38 -5.93 12.94
N ASP A 60 -23.27 -6.71 14.02
CA ASP A 60 -22.24 -7.70 14.24
C ASP A 60 -20.83 -7.17 14.55
N GLY A 61 -20.69 -6.37 15.62
CA GLY A 61 -19.54 -6.38 16.56
C GLY A 61 -18.10 -6.27 16.04
N LYS A 62 -17.88 -6.01 14.75
CA LYS A 62 -16.57 -5.95 14.11
C LYS A 62 -16.40 -4.56 13.53
N GLU A 63 -15.77 -3.70 14.31
CA GLU A 63 -15.19 -2.44 13.83
C GLU A 63 -14.15 -2.78 12.74
N ARG A 64 -14.56 -2.73 11.47
CA ARG A 64 -13.69 -2.99 10.32
C ARG A 64 -13.95 -1.95 9.23
N LEU A 65 -12.96 -1.71 8.39
CA LEU A 65 -13.19 -0.99 7.14
C LEU A 65 -13.75 -1.97 6.12
N GLU A 66 -14.80 -1.58 5.40
CA GLU A 66 -15.30 -2.36 4.27
C GLU A 66 -14.71 -1.80 2.97
N GLU A 67 -14.40 -2.69 2.04
CA GLU A 67 -13.89 -2.34 0.71
C GLU A 67 -14.98 -2.59 -0.32
N LEU A 68 -15.24 -1.58 -1.15
CA LEU A 68 -16.15 -1.67 -2.28
C LEU A 68 -15.46 -1.18 -3.55
N SER A 69 -15.81 -1.74 -4.69
CA SER A 69 -15.42 -1.14 -5.96
C SER A 69 -16.13 0.21 -6.16
N ALA A 70 -15.50 1.16 -6.84
CA ALA A 70 -16.12 2.45 -7.16
C ALA A 70 -17.43 2.27 -7.99
N SER A 71 -17.53 1.21 -8.80
CA SER A 71 -18.76 0.83 -9.52
C SER A 71 -19.91 0.40 -8.58
N GLU A 72 -19.60 -0.03 -7.37
CA GLU A 72 -20.57 -0.48 -6.36
C GLU A 72 -21.02 0.64 -5.42
N LEU A 73 -20.38 1.82 -5.48
CA LEU A 73 -20.78 2.97 -4.67
C LEU A 73 -22.22 3.41 -5.00
N ARG A 74 -22.95 3.77 -3.95
CA ARG A 74 -24.33 4.26 -4.00
C ARG A 74 -24.47 5.52 -3.14
N ALA A 75 -25.43 6.38 -3.47
CA ALA A 75 -25.80 7.52 -2.63
C ALA A 75 -26.15 7.04 -1.21
N GLY A 76 -25.79 7.84 -0.20
CA GLY A 76 -25.85 7.45 1.21
C GLY A 76 -24.65 6.64 1.73
N ALA A 77 -23.70 6.23 0.87
CA ALA A 77 -22.49 5.54 1.34
C ALA A 77 -21.51 6.48 2.05
N TRP A 78 -20.88 5.99 3.11
CA TRP A 78 -19.89 6.74 3.87
C TRP A 78 -18.49 6.31 3.47
N VAL A 79 -17.76 7.22 2.83
CA VAL A 79 -16.46 6.92 2.24
C VAL A 79 -15.35 7.53 3.09
N LEU A 80 -14.36 6.71 3.42
CA LEU A 80 -13.14 7.16 4.06
C LEU A 80 -12.11 7.56 3.00
N ILE A 81 -11.84 8.85 2.87
CA ILE A 81 -10.76 9.36 2.01
C ILE A 81 -9.58 9.76 2.90
N VAL A 82 -8.53 8.94 2.87
CA VAL A 82 -7.25 9.29 3.50
C VAL A 82 -6.51 10.28 2.61
N ARG A 83 -6.52 11.56 2.98
CA ARG A 83 -5.71 12.58 2.30
C ARG A 83 -4.27 12.51 2.81
N GLY A 84 -3.35 12.18 1.92
CA GLY A 84 -1.94 12.03 2.22
C GLY A 84 -1.40 10.78 1.54
N SER A 85 -0.76 10.96 0.39
CA SER A 85 -0.13 9.88 -0.37
C SER A 85 1.18 9.43 0.26
N ASP A 86 1.24 9.24 1.56
CA ASP A 86 2.48 8.77 2.18
C ASP A 86 2.31 7.34 2.63
N ARG A 87 2.59 6.42 1.70
CA ARG A 87 3.18 5.11 2.07
C ARG A 87 4.30 5.29 3.10
N ASP A 88 4.91 6.47 3.12
CA ASP A 88 5.90 6.91 4.09
C ASP A 88 5.31 7.06 5.51
N VAL A 89 4.06 7.45 5.75
CA VAL A 89 3.49 7.58 7.11
C VAL A 89 3.47 6.24 7.83
N LEU A 90 2.96 5.19 7.18
CA LEU A 90 2.94 3.84 7.75
C LEU A 90 4.37 3.36 8.02
N ARG A 91 5.28 3.61 7.08
CA ARG A 91 6.70 3.26 7.24
C ARG A 91 7.33 3.98 8.42
N HIS A 92 7.17 5.30 8.53
CA HIS A 92 7.71 6.08 9.64
C HIS A 92 7.09 5.66 10.97
N ALA A 93 5.79 5.39 11.01
CA ALA A 93 5.12 4.92 12.21
C ALA A 93 5.65 3.56 12.66
N ALA A 94 5.85 2.62 11.72
CA ALA A 94 6.42 1.32 12.02
C ALA A 94 7.90 1.39 12.39
N ASP A 95 8.70 2.23 11.70
CA ASP A 95 10.13 2.38 11.94
C ASP A 95 10.45 2.93 13.34
N ARG A 96 9.56 3.74 13.93
CA ARG A 96 9.69 4.18 15.33
C ARG A 96 9.58 3.05 16.35
N GLU A 97 8.98 1.92 15.98
CA GLU A 97 8.76 0.77 16.87
C GLU A 97 9.79 -0.35 16.64
N LEU A 98 10.64 -0.21 15.61
CA LEU A 98 11.68 -1.19 15.35
C LEU A 98 12.88 -0.95 16.28
N PRO A 99 13.45 -2.02 16.86
CA PRO A 99 14.75 -1.94 17.53
C PRO A 99 15.84 -1.38 16.59
N PRO A 100 16.81 -0.62 17.13
CA PRO A 100 17.98 -0.21 16.36
C PRO A 100 18.71 -1.42 15.75
N GLY A 101 19.22 -1.30 14.53
CA GLY A 101 19.99 -2.38 13.88
C GLY A 101 19.14 -3.43 13.15
N LEU A 102 17.81 -3.42 13.30
CA LEU A 102 16.94 -4.44 12.71
C LEU A 102 16.84 -4.26 11.18
N ARG A 103 16.79 -3.02 10.69
CA ARG A 103 16.74 -2.68 9.26
C ARG A 103 18.03 -3.10 8.55
N GLU A 104 19.17 -2.87 9.18
CA GLU A 104 20.49 -3.23 8.70
C GLU A 104 20.64 -4.76 8.63
N THR A 105 20.15 -5.45 9.66
CA THR A 105 20.13 -6.92 9.69
C THR A 105 19.21 -7.49 8.59
N ALA A 106 18.04 -6.91 8.40
CA ALA A 106 17.12 -7.29 7.33
C ALA A 106 17.67 -6.96 5.93
N ALA A 107 18.59 -5.99 5.79
CA ALA A 107 19.18 -5.61 4.51
C ALA A 107 20.35 -6.50 4.06
N LEU A 108 20.78 -7.47 4.89
CA LEU A 108 21.91 -8.36 4.58
C LEU A 108 21.70 -9.15 3.29
N TRP A 109 20.48 -9.60 3.01
CA TRP A 109 20.18 -10.33 1.76
C TRP A 109 20.42 -9.45 0.53
N ARG A 110 20.05 -8.17 0.59
CA ARG A 110 20.29 -7.22 -0.51
C ARG A 110 21.76 -6.89 -0.64
N THR A 111 22.44 -6.71 0.49
CA THR A 111 23.88 -6.45 0.55
C THR A 111 24.66 -7.58 -0.10
N ALA A 112 24.27 -8.85 0.14
CA ALA A 112 24.87 -10.01 -0.51
C ALA A 112 24.69 -9.99 -2.04
N LEU A 113 23.52 -9.59 -2.53
CA LEU A 113 23.27 -9.43 -3.96
C LEU A 113 24.14 -8.31 -4.57
N GLN A 114 24.26 -7.17 -3.90
CA GLN A 114 25.09 -6.05 -4.36
C GLN A 114 26.56 -6.44 -4.41
N ARG A 115 27.10 -7.03 -3.32
CA ARG A 115 28.47 -7.55 -3.27
C ARG A 115 28.74 -8.59 -4.35
N PHE A 116 27.77 -9.46 -4.63
CA PHE A 116 27.89 -10.42 -5.71
C PHE A 116 28.07 -9.72 -7.07
N LEU A 117 27.26 -8.70 -7.36
CA LEU A 117 27.37 -7.94 -8.61
C LEU A 117 28.69 -7.15 -8.69
N GLU A 118 29.22 -6.69 -7.58
CA GLU A 118 30.50 -5.95 -7.50
C GLU A 118 31.74 -6.85 -7.49
N LYS A 119 31.57 -8.18 -7.37
CA LYS A 119 32.69 -9.12 -7.20
C LYS A 119 33.52 -9.25 -8.48
N GLY A 120 34.78 -8.81 -8.42
CA GLY A 120 35.80 -8.95 -9.47
C GLY A 120 35.90 -7.74 -10.41
N PRO A 121 36.94 -7.67 -11.27
CA PRO A 121 37.29 -6.47 -12.05
C PRO A 121 36.25 -6.05 -13.11
N ARG A 122 35.26 -6.90 -13.42
CA ARG A 122 34.12 -6.57 -14.31
C ARG A 122 32.76 -6.72 -13.64
N GLY A 123 32.73 -7.09 -12.36
CA GLY A 123 31.50 -7.48 -11.65
C GLY A 123 30.80 -8.73 -12.23
N ASN A 124 29.80 -9.24 -11.51
CA ASN A 124 28.88 -10.24 -12.06
C ASN A 124 27.67 -9.55 -12.69
N SER A 125 27.12 -10.15 -13.74
CA SER A 125 25.91 -9.61 -14.39
C SER A 125 24.64 -10.00 -13.63
N ARG A 126 23.57 -9.21 -13.79
CA ARG A 126 22.23 -9.57 -13.28
C ARG A 126 21.70 -10.88 -13.90
N ALA A 127 22.14 -11.22 -15.11
CA ALA A 127 21.80 -12.48 -15.78
C ALA A 127 22.50 -13.68 -15.12
N GLU A 128 23.78 -13.52 -14.74
CA GLU A 128 24.52 -14.50 -13.96
C GLU A 128 23.85 -14.77 -12.61
N LEU A 129 23.50 -13.70 -11.89
CA LEU A 129 22.78 -13.80 -10.61
C LEU A 129 21.49 -14.60 -10.76
N ARG A 130 20.67 -14.27 -11.77
CA ARG A 130 19.42 -14.98 -12.03
C ARG A 130 19.65 -16.47 -12.33
N ARG A 131 20.63 -16.80 -13.16
CA ARG A 131 20.97 -18.19 -13.48
C ARG A 131 21.35 -18.98 -12.22
N ARG A 132 22.13 -18.39 -11.31
CA ARG A 132 22.47 -19.04 -10.03
C ARG A 132 21.27 -19.20 -9.11
N LEU A 133 20.41 -18.19 -9.02
CA LEU A 133 19.16 -18.30 -8.25
C LEU A 133 18.27 -19.42 -8.80
N GLU A 134 18.17 -19.58 -10.12
CA GLU A 134 17.44 -20.68 -10.77
C GLU A 134 18.04 -22.05 -10.41
N GLN A 135 19.37 -22.17 -10.36
CA GLN A 135 20.07 -23.40 -9.93
C GLN A 135 19.77 -23.77 -8.46
N GLU A 136 19.50 -22.78 -7.62
CA GLU A 136 19.11 -22.94 -6.21
C GLU A 136 17.59 -23.13 -6.01
N GLY A 137 16.82 -23.32 -7.08
CA GLY A 137 15.37 -23.50 -7.04
C GLY A 137 14.59 -22.20 -6.77
N CYS A 138 15.20 -21.04 -7.01
CA CYS A 138 14.56 -19.72 -6.89
C CYS A 138 14.27 -19.14 -8.27
N HIS A 139 13.13 -19.53 -8.85
CA HIS A 139 12.67 -19.03 -10.14
C HIS A 139 12.03 -17.63 -9.98
N ARG A 140 12.69 -16.61 -10.56
CA ARG A 140 12.22 -15.22 -10.51
C ARG A 140 12.41 -14.57 -11.86
N ILE A 141 11.37 -13.85 -12.31
CA ILE A 141 11.44 -13.10 -13.55
C ILE A 141 12.46 -11.95 -13.42
N PRO A 142 13.06 -11.49 -14.54
CA PRO A 142 14.08 -10.44 -14.50
C PRO A 142 13.63 -9.15 -13.81
N ALA A 143 12.35 -8.79 -13.96
CA ALA A 143 11.76 -7.62 -13.31
C ALA A 143 11.78 -7.73 -11.78
N THR A 144 11.55 -8.92 -11.22
CA THR A 144 11.59 -9.15 -9.77
C THR A 144 13.00 -8.98 -9.21
N VAL A 145 14.00 -9.59 -9.87
CA VAL A 145 15.41 -9.48 -9.46
C VAL A 145 15.89 -8.03 -9.57
N ARG A 146 15.45 -7.31 -10.61
CA ARG A 146 15.69 -5.86 -10.75
C ARG A 146 15.09 -5.09 -9.58
N GLY A 147 13.81 -5.33 -9.28
CA GLY A 147 13.11 -4.69 -8.16
C GLY A 147 13.76 -4.94 -6.80
N TRP A 148 14.40 -6.09 -6.59
CA TRP A 148 15.14 -6.38 -5.35
C TRP A 148 16.35 -5.48 -5.13
N LEU A 149 17.03 -5.11 -6.21
CA LEU A 149 18.25 -4.30 -6.20
C LEU A 149 17.95 -2.81 -6.22
N ASP A 150 16.93 -2.42 -6.98
CA ASP A 150 16.63 -1.02 -7.27
C ASP A 150 15.60 -0.42 -6.27
N ASN A 151 14.93 -1.26 -5.47
CA ASN A 151 13.97 -0.81 -4.45
C ASN A 151 14.55 -0.90 -3.03
N ASP A 152 15.14 0.20 -2.57
CA ASP A 152 15.68 0.35 -1.22
C ASP A 152 14.59 0.26 -0.13
N ARG A 153 13.34 0.54 -0.48
CA ARG A 153 12.19 0.47 0.43
C ARG A 153 11.69 -0.96 0.66
N MET A 154 12.15 -1.93 -0.12
CA MET A 154 11.75 -3.33 0.04
C MET A 154 12.29 -3.89 1.36
N ILE A 155 11.41 -4.44 2.20
CA ILE A 155 11.81 -5.08 3.46
C ILE A 155 12.50 -6.43 3.17
N GLY A 156 11.93 -7.20 2.25
CA GLY A 156 12.47 -8.48 1.80
C GLY A 156 11.61 -9.11 0.71
N PRO A 157 12.05 -10.21 0.08
CA PRO A 157 11.27 -10.98 -0.88
C PRO A 157 10.00 -11.57 -0.25
N LYS A 158 8.89 -11.72 -0.99
CA LYS A 158 7.60 -12.22 -0.44
C LYS A 158 7.80 -13.53 0.34
N ASP A 159 8.37 -14.52 -0.32
CA ASP A 159 8.82 -15.79 0.25
C ASP A 159 10.25 -15.69 0.80
N HIS A 160 10.44 -14.84 1.82
CA HIS A 160 11.76 -14.51 2.36
C HIS A 160 12.51 -15.71 2.93
N GLU A 161 11.80 -16.70 3.50
CA GLU A 161 12.41 -17.88 4.08
C GLU A 161 13.22 -18.67 3.04
N HIS A 162 12.58 -19.10 1.97
CA HIS A 162 13.27 -19.83 0.89
C HIS A 162 14.17 -18.90 0.07
N THR A 163 13.70 -17.68 -0.24
CA THR A 163 14.42 -16.78 -1.15
C THR A 163 15.73 -16.28 -0.55
N ILE A 164 15.78 -15.91 0.74
CA ILE A 164 17.04 -15.43 1.37
C ILE A 164 18.07 -16.57 1.44
N GLU A 165 17.61 -17.80 1.69
CA GLU A 165 18.44 -18.99 1.61
C GLU A 165 19.03 -19.22 0.23
N ALA A 166 18.20 -19.16 -0.81
CA ALA A 166 18.66 -19.28 -2.19
C ALA A 166 19.64 -18.16 -2.57
N ILE A 167 19.41 -16.93 -2.10
CA ILE A 167 20.34 -15.80 -2.28
C ILE A 167 21.68 -16.10 -1.61
N GLN A 168 21.68 -16.61 -0.38
CA GLN A 168 22.91 -16.97 0.32
C GLN A 168 23.71 -18.02 -0.45
N ARG A 169 23.05 -19.09 -0.93
CA ARG A 169 23.71 -20.15 -1.70
C ARG A 169 24.22 -19.66 -3.06
N ALA A 170 23.40 -18.89 -3.80
CA ALA A 170 23.75 -18.36 -5.12
C ALA A 170 24.93 -17.36 -5.07
N THR A 171 24.98 -16.52 -4.04
CA THR A 171 26.02 -15.49 -3.87
C THR A 171 27.27 -16.01 -3.18
N GLY A 172 27.13 -17.02 -2.32
CA GLY A 172 28.20 -17.50 -1.44
C GLY A 172 28.67 -16.44 -0.44
N ASP A 173 27.82 -15.47 -0.09
CA ASP A 173 28.19 -14.40 0.85
C ASP A 173 28.32 -14.95 2.28
N SER A 174 29.52 -14.84 2.84
CA SER A 174 29.86 -15.42 4.14
C SER A 174 29.24 -14.67 5.32
N GLU A 175 28.95 -13.38 5.17
CA GLU A 175 28.28 -12.58 6.20
C GLU A 175 26.80 -12.94 6.28
N LEU A 176 26.13 -13.03 5.14
CA LEU A 176 24.76 -13.51 5.06
C LEU A 176 24.65 -14.94 5.56
N GLN A 177 25.62 -15.81 5.27
CA GLN A 177 25.65 -17.18 5.81
C GLN A 177 25.69 -17.20 7.34
N ARG A 178 26.60 -16.43 7.96
CA ARG A 178 26.72 -16.36 9.43
C ARG A 178 25.46 -15.81 10.09
N ARG A 179 24.76 -14.90 9.42
CA ARG A 179 23.61 -14.16 9.96
C ARG A 179 22.30 -14.54 9.27
N LEU A 180 22.24 -15.69 8.62
CA LEU A 180 21.11 -16.09 7.77
C LEU A 180 19.80 -16.09 8.54
N ARG A 181 19.80 -16.76 9.69
CA ARG A 181 18.65 -16.83 10.60
C ARG A 181 18.24 -15.43 11.09
N ALA A 182 19.19 -14.63 11.56
CA ALA A 182 18.93 -13.28 12.03
C ALA A 182 18.36 -12.37 10.92
N CYS A 183 18.84 -12.50 9.67
CA CYS A 183 18.31 -11.77 8.52
C CYS A 183 16.85 -12.13 8.25
N LYS A 184 16.50 -13.42 8.27
CA LYS A 184 15.13 -13.90 8.08
C LYS A 184 14.19 -13.42 9.18
N GLU A 185 14.61 -13.61 10.43
CA GLU A 185 13.87 -13.15 11.62
C GLU A 185 13.66 -11.63 11.58
N ALA A 186 14.67 -10.86 11.16
CA ALA A 186 14.54 -9.41 11.01
C ALA A 186 13.53 -9.02 9.92
N VAL A 187 13.55 -9.67 8.75
CA VAL A 187 12.56 -9.43 7.68
C VAL A 187 11.14 -9.75 8.16
N SER A 188 10.97 -10.87 8.88
CA SER A 188 9.69 -11.28 9.46
C SER A 188 9.20 -10.30 10.53
N ALA A 189 10.09 -9.88 11.43
CA ALA A 189 9.79 -8.93 12.49
C ALA A 189 9.37 -7.56 11.94
N ILE A 190 10.10 -7.00 10.97
CA ILE A 190 9.74 -5.72 10.35
C ILE A 190 8.36 -5.81 9.69
N ARG A 191 8.06 -6.90 8.97
CA ARG A 191 6.74 -7.10 8.37
C ARG A 191 5.64 -7.19 9.42
N SER A 192 5.88 -7.93 10.49
CA SER A 192 4.94 -8.07 11.60
C SER A 192 4.67 -6.73 12.27
N THR A 193 5.70 -5.91 12.50
CA THR A 193 5.54 -4.55 13.05
C THR A 193 4.78 -3.65 12.09
N HIS A 194 5.10 -3.66 10.79
CA HIS A 194 4.36 -2.90 9.78
C HIS A 194 2.87 -3.29 9.77
N PHE A 195 2.58 -4.59 9.84
CA PHE A 195 1.21 -5.08 9.91
C PHE A 195 0.51 -4.65 11.20
N ALA A 196 1.17 -4.76 12.35
CA ALA A 196 0.62 -4.36 13.64
C ALA A 196 0.33 -2.85 13.70
N VAL A 197 1.24 -2.01 13.18
CA VAL A 197 1.06 -0.56 13.09
C VAL A 197 -0.06 -0.23 12.13
N ALA A 198 -0.11 -0.86 10.95
CA ALA A 198 -1.21 -0.66 10.00
C ALA A 198 -2.56 -1.00 10.64
N HIS A 199 -2.64 -2.13 11.34
CA HIS A 199 -3.84 -2.55 12.03
C HIS A 199 -4.24 -1.56 13.14
N ARG A 200 -3.28 -1.11 13.96
CA ARG A 200 -3.54 -0.15 15.03
C ARG A 200 -3.99 1.20 14.49
N LEU A 201 -3.37 1.70 13.43
CA LEU A 201 -3.78 2.93 12.75
C LEU A 201 -5.19 2.78 12.17
N ALA A 202 -5.50 1.66 11.50
CA ALA A 202 -6.84 1.39 11.01
C ALA A 202 -7.87 1.39 12.15
N LYS A 203 -7.54 0.78 13.30
CA LYS A 203 -8.39 0.81 14.49
C LYS A 203 -8.58 2.22 15.03
N GLN A 204 -7.53 3.03 15.12
CA GLN A 204 -7.63 4.43 15.56
C GLN A 204 -8.51 5.27 14.65
N VAL A 205 -8.40 5.05 13.33
CA VAL A 205 -9.27 5.68 12.34
C VAL A 205 -10.72 5.26 12.58
N LEU A 206 -10.99 3.96 12.78
CA LEU A 206 -12.33 3.45 13.08
C LEU A 206 -12.90 4.07 14.36
N THR A 207 -12.13 4.09 15.46
CA THR A 207 -12.55 4.73 16.72
C THR A 207 -12.86 6.21 16.52
N SER A 208 -11.99 6.96 15.81
CA SER A 208 -12.21 8.39 15.55
C SER A 208 -13.46 8.62 14.71
N VAL A 209 -13.71 7.77 13.72
CA VAL A 209 -14.93 7.79 12.90
C VAL A 209 -16.15 7.55 13.80
N THR A 210 -16.14 6.51 14.65
CA THR A 210 -17.25 6.24 15.57
C THR A 210 -17.49 7.39 16.54
N GLU A 211 -16.45 7.99 17.11
CA GLU A 211 -16.57 9.18 17.97
C GLU A 211 -17.18 10.37 17.24
N TRP A 212 -16.77 10.65 15.99
CA TRP A 212 -17.35 11.72 15.19
C TRP A 212 -18.83 11.48 14.87
N LEU A 213 -19.20 10.22 14.64
CA LEU A 213 -20.58 9.80 14.41
C LEU A 213 -21.44 9.92 15.67
N ASP A 214 -20.89 9.60 16.84
CA ASP A 214 -21.61 9.67 18.13
C ASP A 214 -21.83 11.12 18.62
N ILE A 215 -21.03 12.09 18.14
CA ILE A 215 -21.13 13.50 18.54
C ILE A 215 -22.29 14.26 17.85
N GLU A 216 -23.16 13.60 17.07
CA GLU A 216 -24.12 14.28 16.16
C GLU A 216 -23.44 15.35 15.30
N THR A 217 -22.14 15.19 15.04
CA THR A 217 -21.54 15.90 13.92
C THR A 217 -22.29 15.36 12.70
N PRO A 218 -22.93 16.21 11.86
CA PRO A 218 -23.66 15.74 10.69
C PRO A 218 -22.63 15.11 9.79
N ALA A 219 -22.52 13.83 9.96
CA ALA A 219 -21.47 13.12 9.35
C ALA A 219 -21.96 12.99 7.87
N GLN A 220 -21.00 13.05 6.94
CA GLN A 220 -21.27 13.59 5.62
C GLN A 220 -21.83 12.54 4.67
N GLU A 221 -23.14 12.62 4.41
CA GLU A 221 -23.88 11.76 3.48
C GLU A 221 -23.39 11.97 2.03
N LEU A 222 -23.37 10.90 1.24
CA LEU A 222 -23.06 10.98 -0.19
C LEU A 222 -24.29 11.43 -0.98
N VAL A 223 -24.16 12.57 -1.67
CA VAL A 223 -25.22 13.10 -2.53
C VAL A 223 -24.81 12.83 -3.97
N GLU A 224 -25.40 11.78 -4.53
CA GLU A 224 -25.44 11.50 -5.96
C GLU A 224 -24.18 10.86 -6.57
N VAL A 225 -24.42 9.84 -7.40
CA VAL A 225 -23.39 9.07 -8.09
C VAL A 225 -23.76 8.99 -9.57
N GLU A 226 -23.07 9.73 -10.43
CA GLU A 226 -23.25 9.65 -11.89
C GLU A 226 -22.33 8.55 -12.46
N GLU A 227 -22.91 7.60 -13.21
CA GLU A 227 -22.18 6.66 -14.06
C GLU A 227 -21.95 7.32 -15.44
N ARG A 228 -20.73 7.23 -15.97
CA ARG A 228 -20.47 7.52 -17.39
C ARG A 228 -20.36 6.22 -18.15
#